data_AF-A0A9X3DYC9-F1
#
_entry.id   AF-A0A9X3DYC9-F1
#
_cell.length_a   1.000
_cell.length_b   1.000
_cell.length_c   1.000
_cell.angle_alpha   90.00
_cell.angle_beta   90.00
_cell.angle_gamma   90.00
#
_symmetry.space_group_name_H-M   'P 1'
#
loop_
_entity.id
_entity.type
_entity.pdbx_description
1 polymer ?
#
loop_
_entity_poly.entity_id
_entity_poly.type
_entity_poly.pdbx_seq_one_letter_code
_entity_poly.pdbx_strand_id
1 'polypeptide(L)'
;MKKHLYLLPLAGLLLASGTALAAETMNGVVARADPYTGELVLLGGANIQVSDPSVLRHLAPGEHVIITRNDNDTIGVQVDSSYSGSGSSN
;
A
#
# COMPACT_ATOMS: atom_id res chain seq x y z
N MET A 1 36.50 -21.53 42.29
CA MET A 1 36.96 -20.48 41.36
C MET A 1 36.22 -20.62 40.04
N LYS A 2 35.45 -19.58 39.70
CA LYS A 2 34.98 -19.09 38.38
C LYS A 2 34.88 -20.08 37.18
N LYS A 3 33.69 -20.10 36.56
CA LYS A 3 33.40 -19.73 35.14
C LYS A 3 32.33 -20.66 34.50
N HIS A 4 31.05 -20.38 34.75
CA HIS A 4 29.97 -20.81 33.85
C HIS A 4 29.12 -19.59 33.53
N LEU A 5 29.57 -18.81 32.57
CA LEU A 5 28.87 -17.61 32.12
C LEU A 5 29.05 -17.47 30.61
N TYR A 6 28.43 -18.33 29.79
CA TYR A 6 28.26 -18.07 28.34
C TYR A 6 27.11 -18.91 27.77
N LEU A 7 25.87 -18.68 28.22
CA LEU A 7 24.69 -19.31 27.61
C LEU A 7 23.53 -18.31 27.45
N LEU A 8 23.86 -17.04 27.17
CA LEU A 8 22.88 -15.95 27.07
C LEU A 8 22.72 -15.24 25.70
N PRO A 9 23.39 -15.57 24.57
CA PRO A 9 23.13 -14.82 23.33
C PRO A 9 21.97 -15.39 22.49
N LEU A 10 21.39 -16.56 22.81
CA LEU A 10 20.38 -17.18 21.93
C LEU A 10 18.96 -16.61 22.12
N ALA A 11 18.66 -15.96 23.25
CA ALA A 11 17.37 -15.32 23.49
C ALA A 11 17.22 -13.95 22.82
N GLY A 12 18.32 -13.33 22.37
CA GLY A 12 18.30 -12.00 21.75
C GLY A 12 17.95 -12.00 20.25
N LEU A 13 17.97 -13.16 19.59
CA LEU A 13 17.82 -13.24 18.13
C LEU A 13 16.36 -13.42 17.66
N LEU A 14 15.40 -13.62 18.57
CA LEU A 14 13.97 -13.71 18.21
C LEU A 14 13.25 -12.35 18.25
N LEU A 15 13.89 -11.29 18.76
CA LEU A 15 13.38 -9.91 18.67
C LEU A 15 13.74 -9.25 17.33
N ALA A 16 14.48 -9.94 16.47
CA ALA A 16 14.77 -9.52 15.10
C ALA A 16 13.69 -10.01 14.10
N SER A 17 12.55 -10.54 14.58
CA SER A 17 11.31 -10.47 13.80
C SER A 17 10.89 -9.01 13.80
N GLY A 18 11.60 -8.22 13.00
CA GLY A 18 11.21 -6.87 12.66
C GLY A 18 9.74 -6.95 12.35
N THR A 19 8.95 -6.25 13.15
CA THR A 19 7.68 -5.73 12.69
C THR A 19 8.04 -4.85 11.50
N ALA A 20 8.20 -5.47 10.34
CA ALA A 20 7.87 -4.83 9.10
C ALA A 20 6.38 -4.54 9.26
N LEU A 21 6.13 -3.39 9.86
CA LEU A 21 4.97 -2.56 9.65
C LEU A 21 4.99 -2.26 8.16
N ALA A 22 4.59 -3.28 7.38
CA ALA A 22 4.75 -3.33 5.96
C ALA A 22 3.52 -2.63 5.41
N ALA A 23 3.70 -1.37 5.03
CA ALA A 23 2.68 -0.66 4.28
C ALA A 23 2.25 -1.56 3.10
N GLU A 24 1.03 -2.11 3.17
CA GLU A 24 0.53 -3.03 2.16
C GLU A 24 0.30 -2.23 0.88
N THR A 25 1.12 -2.52 -0.13
CA THR A 25 1.01 -1.87 -1.43
C THR A 25 0.31 -2.82 -2.39
N MET A 26 -0.82 -2.36 -2.94
CA MET A 26 -1.66 -3.10 -3.87
C MET A 26 -1.73 -2.35 -5.19
N ASN A 27 -1.54 -3.05 -6.31
CA ASN A 27 -1.69 -2.46 -7.64
C ASN A 27 -3.00 -2.91 -8.25
N GLY A 28 -3.68 -2.01 -8.96
CA GLY A 28 -4.83 -2.39 -9.76
C GLY A 28 -5.36 -1.26 -10.63
N VAL A 29 -6.42 -1.57 -11.36
CA VAL A 29 -7.01 -0.63 -12.33
C VAL A 29 -8.30 -0.08 -11.74
N VAL A 30 -8.51 1.23 -11.83
CA VAL A 30 -9.72 1.87 -11.36
C VAL A 30 -10.90 1.42 -12.21
N ALA A 31 -11.91 0.78 -11.62
CA ALA A 31 -13.20 0.53 -12.26
C ALA A 31 -14.14 1.72 -12.05
N ARG A 32 -14.12 2.28 -10.84
CA ARG A 32 -14.93 3.42 -10.41
C ARG A 32 -14.27 4.07 -9.20
N ALA A 33 -14.25 5.39 -9.17
CA ALA A 33 -13.80 6.17 -8.02
C ALA A 33 -14.88 7.20 -7.66
N ASP A 34 -15.29 7.26 -6.40
CA ASP A 34 -16.27 8.21 -5.89
C ASP A 34 -15.61 9.18 -4.89
N PRO A 35 -15.34 10.43 -5.28
CA PRO A 35 -14.70 11.43 -4.43
C PRO A 35 -15.63 12.06 -3.38
N TYR A 36 -16.93 11.71 -3.37
CA TYR A 36 -17.86 12.16 -2.32
C TYR A 36 -17.93 11.17 -1.16
N THR A 37 -17.82 9.87 -1.46
CA THR A 37 -17.86 8.80 -0.45
C THR A 37 -16.47 8.30 -0.07
N GLY A 38 -15.44 8.54 -0.89
CA GLY A 38 -14.10 7.98 -0.70
C GLY A 38 -13.97 6.53 -1.16
N GLU A 39 -14.97 6.03 -1.89
CA GLU A 39 -15.00 4.65 -2.37
C GLU A 39 -14.19 4.50 -3.67
N LEU A 40 -13.26 3.56 -3.68
CA LEU A 40 -12.51 3.15 -4.86
C LEU A 40 -12.78 1.68 -5.17
N VAL A 41 -13.34 1.44 -6.35
CA VAL A 41 -13.58 0.09 -6.87
C VAL A 41 -12.57 -0.19 -7.97
N LEU A 42 -11.89 -1.33 -7.88
CA LEU A 42 -10.92 -1.77 -8.88
C LEU A 42 -11.52 -2.81 -9.83
N LEU A 43 -10.97 -2.88 -11.05
CA LEU A 43 -11.23 -3.96 -11.99
C LEU A 43 -10.67 -5.25 -11.39
N GLY A 44 -11.56 -6.11 -10.89
CA GLY A 44 -11.23 -7.21 -9.99
C GLY A 44 -12.22 -7.33 -8.82
N GLY A 45 -13.07 -6.32 -8.62
CA GLY A 45 -14.12 -6.33 -7.60
C GLY A 45 -13.63 -5.94 -6.20
N ALA A 46 -12.38 -5.52 -6.07
CA ALA A 46 -11.87 -4.97 -4.81
C ALA A 46 -12.50 -3.60 -4.56
N ASN A 47 -13.12 -3.45 -3.38
CA ASN A 47 -13.68 -2.19 -2.90
C ASN A 47 -12.80 -1.68 -1.76
N ILE A 48 -12.31 -0.46 -1.89
CA ILE A 48 -11.34 0.15 -1.00
C ILE A 48 -11.87 1.51 -0.54
N GLN A 49 -11.88 1.73 0.77
CA GLN A 49 -12.20 3.02 1.35
C GLN A 49 -10.92 3.84 1.48
N VAL A 50 -10.81 4.91 0.70
CA VAL A 50 -9.65 5.80 0.72
C VAL A 50 -9.79 6.81 1.85
N SER A 51 -8.72 7.04 2.60
CA SER A 51 -8.75 7.95 3.76
C SER A 51 -8.84 9.41 3.36
N ASP A 52 -8.26 9.76 2.20
CA ASP A 52 -8.42 11.08 1.59
C ASP A 52 -9.25 10.97 0.30
N PRO A 53 -10.54 11.35 0.30
CA PRO A 53 -11.36 11.26 -0.91
C PRO A 53 -10.97 12.30 -1.98
N SER A 54 -10.15 13.31 -1.64
CA SER A 54 -9.71 14.32 -2.60
C SER A 54 -8.74 13.73 -3.62
N VAL A 55 -7.98 12.70 -3.25
CA VAL A 55 -7.10 11.99 -4.22
C VAL A 55 -7.89 11.28 -5.31
N LEU A 56 -9.17 10.94 -5.07
CA LEU A 56 -10.05 10.30 -6.06
C LEU A 56 -10.59 11.27 -7.10
N ARG A 57 -10.54 12.60 -6.87
CA ARG A 57 -11.15 13.61 -7.76
C ARG A 57 -10.54 13.63 -9.16
N HIS A 58 -9.31 13.18 -9.29
CA HIS A 58 -8.58 13.17 -10.55
C HIS A 58 -8.40 11.76 -11.10
N LEU A 59 -8.96 10.74 -10.44
CA LEU A 59 -8.88 9.35 -10.91
C LEU A 59 -9.97 9.08 -11.92
N ALA A 60 -9.56 8.69 -13.12
CA ALA A 60 -10.47 8.23 -14.14
C ALA A 60 -10.59 6.69 -14.10
N PRO A 61 -11.78 6.13 -14.42
CA PRO A 61 -11.90 4.70 -14.63
C PRO A 61 -11.01 4.26 -15.81
N GLY A 62 -10.27 3.17 -15.62
CA GLY A 62 -9.25 2.66 -16.54
C GLY A 62 -7.82 3.05 -16.17
N GLU A 63 -7.62 3.95 -15.21
CA GLU A 63 -6.28 4.29 -14.74
C GLU A 63 -5.68 3.19 -13.88
N HIS A 64 -4.38 2.98 -14.01
CA HIS A 64 -3.64 2.11 -13.13
C HIS A 64 -3.20 2.90 -11.91
N VAL A 65 -3.52 2.37 -10.74
CA VAL A 65 -3.26 3.00 -9.46
C VAL A 65 -2.52 2.05 -8.54
N ILE A 66 -1.68 2.66 -7.72
CA ILE A 66 -0.99 2.04 -6.60
C ILE A 66 -1.74 2.50 -5.36
N ILE A 67 -2.32 1.54 -4.65
CA ILE A 67 -2.94 1.75 -3.35
C ILE A 67 -1.91 1.40 -2.29
N THR A 68 -1.66 2.31 -1.36
CA THR A 68 -0.77 2.07 -0.23
C THR A 68 -1.58 2.19 1.04
N ARG A 69 -1.67 1.10 1.80
CA ARG A 69 -2.20 1.11 3.16
C ARG A 69 -1.03 1.29 4.12
N ASN A 70 -1.02 2.41 4.83
CA ASN A 70 -0.07 2.67 5.90
C ASN A 70 -0.50 2.01 7.21
N ASP A 71 0.42 1.90 8.17
CA ASP A 71 0.17 1.27 9.47
C ASP A 71 -0.78 2.04 10.38
N ASN A 72 -1.01 3.32 10.10
CA ASN A 72 -2.03 4.15 10.76
C ASN A 72 -3.43 3.98 10.15
N ASP A 73 -3.63 2.91 9.37
CA ASP A 73 -4.85 2.60 8.60
C ASP A 73 -5.16 3.63 7.50
N THR A 74 -4.24 4.56 7.21
CA THR A 74 -4.46 5.50 6.10
C THR A 74 -4.23 4.81 4.77
N ILE A 75 -5.24 4.88 3.92
CA ILE A 75 -5.16 4.40 2.55
C ILE A 75 -4.91 5.58 1.64
N GLY A 76 -3.72 5.60 1.05
CA GLY A 76 -3.32 6.49 -0.03
C GLY A 76 -3.54 5.82 -1.38
N VAL A 77 -3.87 6.62 -2.38
CA VAL A 77 -3.97 6.17 -3.77
C VAL A 77 -3.13 7.10 -4.63
N GLN A 78 -2.30 6.53 -5.47
CA GLN A 78 -1.46 7.24 -6.43
C GLN A 78 -1.67 6.65 -7.81
N VAL A 79 -1.75 7.51 -8.83
CA VAL A 79 -1.76 7.04 -10.22
C VAL A 79 -0.37 6.54 -10.57
N ASP A 80 -0.28 5.31 -11.08
CA ASP A 80 0.93 4.82 -11.69
C ASP A 80 1.08 5.46 -13.07
N SER A 81 1.72 6.62 -13.12
CA SER A 81 2.05 7.31 -14.36
C SER A 81 3.00 6.51 -15.26
N SER A 82 3.65 5.47 -14.75
CA SER A 82 4.55 4.58 -15.52
C SER A 82 3.77 3.54 -16.32
N TYR A 83 2.51 3.27 -15.92
CA TYR A 83 1.57 2.44 -16.69
C TYR A 83 0.79 3.27 -17.72
N SER A 84 1.23 4.47 -18.09
CA SER A 84 0.76 5.08 -19.33
C SER A 84 1.07 4.13 -20.48
N GLY A 85 0.06 3.37 -20.91
CA GLY A 85 0.14 2.51 -22.07
C GLY A 85 0.73 3.31 -23.22
N SER A 86 1.78 2.76 -23.80
CA SER A 86 2.29 3.06 -25.13
C SER A 86 1.35 3.92 -25.98
N GLY A 87 1.69 5.20 -26.18
CA GLY A 87 0.96 6.02 -27.15
C GLY A 87 1.33 7.49 -27.16
N SER A 88 2.29 7.84 -28.04
CA SER A 88 2.45 9.14 -28.74
C SER A 88 2.62 10.41 -27.89
N SER A 89 3.41 11.43 -28.21
CA SER A 89 4.18 11.90 -29.36
C SER A 89 4.80 13.22 -28.83
N ASN A 90 6.06 13.59 -29.08
CA ASN A 90 6.52 14.30 -30.27
C ASN A 90 8.03 14.58 -30.15
#